data_AF-E4Y132-F1
#
_entry.id   AF-E4Y132-F1
#
_cell.length_a   1.000
_cell.length_b   1.000
_cell.length_c   1.000
_cell.angle_alpha   90.00
_cell.angle_beta   90.00
_cell.angle_gamma   90.00
#
_symmetry.space_group_name_H-M   'P 1'
#
loop_
_entity.id
_entity.type
_entity.pdbx_description
1 polymer ?
#
loop_
_entity_poly.entity_id
_entity_poly.type
_entity_poly.pdbx_seq_one_letter_code
_entity_poly.pdbx_strand_id
1 'polypeptide(L)'
;MSGQFLNGRKDALIDGKVPPIKLQKLVPLCPMQYKRAFGTNRAPGKDKDNLVYNEQSTHIAVFHKNAVYSLEVVDKNGDSLFTPKQLEFAFDSVQKSEPSEADKINHLPAGTALSRDKWASLRDVLKSDAQNEASLAKIENALFHVWLDDEPANVVKPASMVEFARRCLHGSGQNVWFDKCFSVIASSNGHIGQNVEHTWADGAVMLHITEEVQVLEHLMIEYNPETGTILGKDAKSNPKMDILKWNSLEKTLEQISKELPTIADEITNLSLSQLSFSKFGKNEIKKWRLSPDAICQMAFQLTNFKIRNKLSMTYEAALARLFK
;
A
#
# COMPACT_ATOMS: atom_id res chain seq x y z
N MET A 1 18.62 -10.90 27.00
CA MET A 1 17.57 -9.89 27.31
C MET A 1 16.71 -9.52 26.09
N SER A 2 17.03 -9.98 24.87
CA SER A 2 16.33 -9.63 23.62
C SER A 2 15.07 -10.45 23.31
N GLY A 3 14.90 -11.65 23.88
CA GLY A 3 13.78 -12.55 23.53
C GLY A 3 12.42 -12.22 24.14
N GLN A 4 12.38 -11.55 25.30
CA GLN A 4 11.11 -11.25 26.00
C GLN A 4 10.37 -10.02 25.44
N PHE A 5 11.07 -9.09 24.76
CA PHE A 5 10.46 -7.89 24.19
C PHE A 5 9.72 -8.18 22.87
N LEU A 6 10.09 -9.27 22.18
CA LEU A 6 9.65 -9.59 20.82
C LEU A 6 8.46 -10.57 20.77
N ASN A 7 8.35 -11.50 21.73
CA ASN A 7 7.20 -12.41 21.83
C ASN A 7 5.86 -11.68 22.03
N GLY A 8 5.87 -10.42 22.47
CA GLY A 8 4.65 -9.63 22.68
C GLY A 8 4.17 -8.83 21.46
N ARG A 9 4.89 -8.83 20.32
CA ARG A 9 4.59 -7.93 19.19
C ARG A 9 3.98 -8.61 17.96
N LYS A 10 4.24 -9.90 17.72
CA LYS A 10 3.65 -10.63 16.58
C LYS A 10 2.13 -10.78 16.72
N ASP A 11 1.65 -10.99 17.94
CA ASP A 11 0.21 -11.15 18.26
C ASP A 11 -0.53 -9.80 18.42
N ALA A 12 0.13 -8.66 18.23
CA ALA A 12 -0.30 -7.44 18.89
C ALA A 12 -1.27 -6.56 18.08
N LEU A 13 -1.14 -6.54 16.76
CA LEU A 13 -1.93 -5.66 15.88
C LEU A 13 -3.38 -6.14 15.71
N ILE A 14 -3.64 -7.44 15.85
CA ILE A 14 -4.94 -8.07 15.59
C ILE A 14 -5.72 -8.30 16.90
N ASP A 15 -5.05 -8.64 18.02
CA ASP A 15 -5.72 -9.03 19.28
C ASP A 15 -5.96 -7.89 20.29
N GLY A 16 -5.66 -6.63 19.95
CA GLY A 16 -5.71 -5.52 20.92
C GLY A 16 -4.62 -5.57 22.00
N LYS A 17 -3.54 -6.32 21.77
CA LYS A 17 -2.36 -6.38 22.66
C LYS A 17 -1.32 -5.28 22.35
N VAL A 18 -1.44 -4.53 21.24
CA VAL A 18 -0.66 -3.29 21.02
C VAL A 18 -1.11 -2.24 22.04
N PRO A 19 -0.22 -1.75 22.93
CA PRO A 19 -0.55 -0.65 23.81
C PRO A 19 -0.90 0.58 22.95
N PRO A 20 -1.93 1.36 23.33
CA PRO A 20 -2.36 2.50 22.53
C PRO A 20 -1.20 3.48 22.38
N ILE A 21 -1.03 4.01 21.18
CA ILE A 21 -0.09 5.11 20.93
C ILE A 21 -0.50 6.26 21.84
N LYS A 22 0.47 6.83 22.56
CA LYS A 22 0.21 7.94 23.48
C LYS A 22 0.85 9.23 23.00
N LEU A 23 0.06 10.29 22.91
CA LEU A 23 0.56 11.64 22.74
C LEU A 23 1.43 12.00 23.96
N GLN A 24 2.68 12.39 23.70
CA GLN A 24 3.69 12.70 24.72
C GLN A 24 3.87 11.59 25.78
N LYS A 25 3.65 10.32 25.42
CA LYS A 25 3.66 9.17 26.34
C LYS A 25 2.57 9.19 27.43
N LEU A 26 1.66 10.16 27.41
CA LEU A 26 0.66 10.39 28.46
C LEU A 26 -0.75 10.04 28.01
N VAL A 27 -1.24 10.63 26.92
CA VAL A 27 -2.65 10.57 26.54
C VAL A 27 -2.85 9.54 25.42
N PRO A 28 -3.65 8.48 25.60
CA PRO A 28 -3.88 7.48 24.55
C PRO A 28 -4.63 8.10 23.36
N LEU A 29 -4.21 7.70 22.16
CA LEU A 29 -4.88 8.04 20.91
C LEU A 29 -5.86 6.93 20.51
N CYS A 30 -6.96 7.31 19.86
CA CYS A 30 -7.96 6.39 19.32
C CYS A 30 -7.30 5.37 18.38
N PRO A 31 -7.49 4.04 18.59
CA PRO A 31 -6.89 2.98 17.79
C PRO A 31 -7.79 2.49 16.65
N MET A 32 -8.99 3.06 16.48
CA MET A 32 -10.03 2.48 15.61
C MET A 32 -9.59 2.27 14.16
N GLN A 33 -8.80 3.20 13.61
CA GLN A 33 -8.28 3.10 12.24
C GLN A 33 -7.32 1.91 12.05
N TYR A 34 -6.57 1.48 13.08
CA TYR A 34 -5.66 0.31 12.96
C TYR A 34 -6.42 -0.99 12.77
N LYS A 35 -7.62 -1.12 13.38
CA LYS A 35 -8.46 -2.32 13.22
C LYS A 35 -8.87 -2.58 11.77
N ARG A 36 -8.92 -1.51 10.96
CA ARG A 36 -9.32 -1.56 9.54
C ARG A 36 -8.13 -1.47 8.59
N ALA A 37 -6.90 -1.52 9.10
CA ALA A 37 -5.72 -1.37 8.24
C ALA A 37 -5.57 -2.53 7.25
N PHE A 38 -6.01 -3.72 7.63
CA PHE A 38 -5.97 -4.92 6.81
C PHE A 38 -7.38 -5.42 6.53
N GLY A 39 -7.58 -6.14 5.42
CA GLY A 39 -8.89 -6.72 5.07
C GLY A 39 -9.92 -5.69 4.62
N THR A 40 -9.49 -4.44 4.37
CA THR A 40 -10.38 -3.35 3.98
C THR A 40 -10.29 -3.06 2.49
N ASN A 41 -11.43 -2.78 1.86
CA ASN A 41 -11.55 -2.38 0.47
C ASN A 41 -12.63 -1.31 0.33
N ARG A 42 -12.39 -0.32 -0.52
CA ARG A 42 -13.40 0.66 -0.92
C ARG A 42 -14.19 0.10 -2.11
N ALA A 43 -15.34 -0.49 -1.83
CA ALA A 43 -16.21 -1.01 -2.89
C ALA A 43 -16.97 0.15 -3.56
N PRO A 44 -16.88 0.31 -4.90
CA PRO A 44 -17.64 1.34 -5.60
C PRO A 44 -19.14 1.05 -5.53
N GLY A 45 -19.95 2.11 -5.40
CA GLY A 45 -21.41 2.01 -5.38
C GLY A 45 -22.06 3.09 -6.24
N LYS A 46 -23.29 2.85 -6.70
CA LYS A 46 -24.00 3.72 -7.67
C LYS A 46 -24.18 5.17 -7.20
N ASP A 47 -24.46 5.38 -5.91
CA ASP A 47 -24.63 6.72 -5.33
C ASP A 47 -23.54 7.06 -4.30
N LYS A 48 -22.97 6.02 -3.69
CA LYS A 48 -21.98 6.13 -2.62
C LYS A 48 -21.17 4.85 -2.53
N ASP A 49 -19.86 5.01 -2.36
CA ASP A 49 -18.95 3.90 -2.09
C ASP A 49 -19.09 3.39 -0.66
N ASN A 50 -18.81 2.09 -0.49
CA ASN A 50 -18.84 1.43 0.80
C ASN A 50 -17.44 1.03 1.22
N LEU A 51 -17.08 1.38 2.45
CA LEU A 51 -15.88 0.85 3.07
C LEU A 51 -16.20 -0.53 3.64
N VAL A 52 -15.72 -1.57 2.96
CA VAL A 52 -15.94 -2.97 3.33
C VAL A 52 -14.73 -3.47 4.09
N TYR A 53 -14.92 -3.83 5.36
CA TYR A 53 -13.91 -4.46 6.19
C TYR A 53 -14.29 -5.91 6.43
N ASN A 54 -13.39 -6.83 6.10
CA ASN A 54 -13.53 -8.25 6.37
C ASN A 54 -12.54 -8.68 7.46
N GLU A 55 -13.05 -8.90 8.67
CA GLU A 55 -12.25 -9.38 9.82
C GLU A 55 -11.74 -10.81 9.63
N GLN A 56 -12.35 -11.58 8.73
CA GLN A 56 -11.97 -12.97 8.43
C GLN A 56 -10.95 -13.08 7.28
N SER A 57 -10.43 -11.96 6.77
CA SER A 57 -9.39 -11.96 5.74
C SER A 57 -8.12 -12.63 6.25
N THR A 58 -7.64 -13.65 5.53
CA THR A 58 -6.48 -14.45 5.90
C THR A 58 -5.40 -14.49 4.81
N HIS A 59 -5.73 -14.08 3.58
CA HIS A 59 -4.84 -14.10 2.43
C HIS A 59 -4.38 -12.74 1.95
N ILE A 60 -3.28 -12.70 1.21
CA ILE A 60 -2.85 -11.54 0.40
C ILE A 60 -3.17 -11.79 -1.07
N ALA A 61 -3.25 -10.72 -1.86
CA ALA A 61 -3.26 -10.80 -3.32
C ALA A 61 -1.94 -10.23 -3.87
N VAL A 62 -1.30 -10.97 -4.77
CA VAL A 62 -0.02 -10.60 -5.38
C VAL A 62 -0.22 -10.39 -6.87
N PHE A 63 0.11 -9.20 -7.36
CA PHE A 63 0.01 -8.86 -8.77
C PHE A 63 1.40 -8.93 -9.40
N HIS A 64 1.49 -9.63 -10.53
CA HIS A 64 2.73 -9.78 -11.29
C HIS A 64 2.40 -10.15 -12.74
N LYS A 65 3.10 -9.55 -13.72
CA LYS A 65 2.90 -9.81 -15.16
C LYS A 65 1.43 -9.85 -15.61
N ASN A 66 0.65 -8.88 -15.15
CA ASN A 66 -0.79 -8.75 -15.41
C ASN A 66 -1.64 -9.94 -14.94
N ALA A 67 -1.16 -10.79 -14.04
CA ALA A 67 -1.95 -11.81 -13.37
C ALA A 67 -2.02 -11.54 -11.86
N VAL A 68 -2.96 -12.22 -11.20
CA VAL A 68 -3.15 -12.10 -9.75
C VAL A 68 -3.04 -13.46 -9.11
N TYR A 69 -2.28 -13.52 -8.02
CA TYR A 69 -2.08 -14.69 -7.20
C TYR A 69 -2.64 -14.47 -5.80
N SER A 70 -3.07 -15.53 -5.13
CA SER A 70 -3.56 -15.49 -3.76
C SER A 70 -2.75 -16.43 -2.88
N LEU A 71 -2.46 -16.01 -1.66
CA LEU A 71 -1.82 -16.84 -0.64
C LEU A 71 -2.40 -16.55 0.73
N GLU A 72 -2.94 -17.58 1.40
CA GLU A 72 -3.29 -17.52 2.82
C GLU A 72 -2.01 -17.32 3.64
N VAL A 73 -1.88 -16.24 4.42
CA VAL A 73 -0.63 -15.93 5.15
C VAL A 73 -0.79 -15.97 6.67
N VAL A 74 -2.03 -15.89 7.15
CA VAL A 74 -2.38 -16.03 8.57
C VAL A 74 -3.52 -17.02 8.72
N ASP A 75 -3.61 -17.65 9.89
CA ASP A 75 -4.76 -18.48 10.24
C ASP A 75 -5.93 -17.64 10.80
N LYS A 76 -7.01 -18.30 11.24
CA LYS A 76 -8.20 -17.65 11.79
C LYS A 76 -7.96 -16.94 13.13
N ASN A 77 -6.85 -17.23 13.81
CA ASN A 77 -6.43 -16.57 15.05
C ASN A 77 -5.47 -15.41 14.78
N GLY A 78 -5.08 -15.18 13.53
CA GLY A 78 -4.10 -14.17 13.14
C GLY A 78 -2.64 -14.64 13.21
N ASP A 79 -2.39 -15.92 13.49
CA ASP A 79 -1.05 -16.46 13.56
C ASP A 79 -0.47 -16.68 12.16
N SER A 80 0.80 -16.30 11.94
CA SER A 80 1.44 -16.49 10.64
C SER A 80 1.57 -17.96 10.27
N LEU A 81 1.10 -18.32 9.07
CA LEU A 81 1.18 -19.69 8.54
C LEU A 81 2.59 -20.07 8.06
N PHE A 82 3.39 -19.08 7.68
CA PHE A 82 4.67 -19.29 7.04
C PHE A 82 5.80 -18.49 7.69
N THR A 83 7.00 -19.07 7.61
CA THR A 83 8.23 -18.35 7.95
C THR A 83 8.59 -17.35 6.85
N PRO A 84 9.40 -16.31 7.15
CA PRO A 84 9.90 -15.39 6.15
C PRO A 84 10.62 -16.09 4.98
N LYS A 85 11.42 -17.13 5.27
CA LYS A 85 12.11 -17.94 4.25
C LYS A 85 11.14 -18.66 3.30
N GLN A 86 10.03 -19.17 3.81
CA GLN A 86 8.98 -19.79 3.00
C GLN A 86 8.25 -18.76 2.12
N LEU A 87 8.03 -17.55 2.63
CA LEU A 87 7.43 -16.46 1.85
C LEU A 87 8.37 -15.99 0.74
N GLU A 88 9.68 -15.85 1.01
CA GLU A 88 10.70 -15.57 -0.02
C GLU A 88 10.59 -16.56 -1.18
N PHE A 89 10.55 -17.86 -0.89
CA PHE A 89 10.39 -18.88 -1.93
C PHE A 89 9.09 -18.73 -2.73
N ALA A 90 7.97 -18.39 -2.09
CA ALA A 90 6.70 -18.20 -2.77
C ALA A 90 6.72 -16.99 -3.71
N PHE A 91 7.30 -15.87 -3.26
CA PHE A 91 7.48 -14.69 -4.10
C PHE A 91 8.44 -14.95 -5.27
N ASP A 92 9.56 -15.64 -5.03
CA ASP A 92 10.48 -16.10 -6.08
C ASP A 92 9.78 -16.96 -7.13
N SER A 93 8.89 -17.85 -6.68
CA SER A 93 8.12 -18.73 -7.57
C SER A 93 7.15 -17.93 -8.45
N VAL A 94 6.53 -16.88 -7.90
CA VAL A 94 5.67 -15.96 -8.67
C VAL A 94 6.50 -15.13 -9.65
N GLN A 95 7.67 -14.59 -9.25
CA GLN A 95 8.53 -13.83 -10.16
C GLN A 95 9.00 -14.65 -11.37
N LYS A 96 9.26 -15.95 -11.17
CA LYS A 96 9.69 -16.89 -12.21
C LYS A 96 8.52 -17.48 -13.02
N SER A 97 7.28 -17.18 -12.63
CA SER A 97 6.10 -17.69 -13.32
C SER A 97 5.83 -16.95 -14.63
N GLU A 98 5.20 -17.66 -15.57
CA GLU A 98 4.70 -17.11 -16.83
C GLU A 98 3.20 -17.41 -16.94
N PRO A 99 2.31 -16.48 -16.53
CA PRO A 99 0.87 -16.63 -16.67
C PRO A 99 0.45 -16.85 -18.12
N SER A 100 -0.55 -17.71 -18.35
CA SER A 100 -1.16 -17.81 -19.67
C SER A 100 -2.00 -16.57 -19.99
N GLU A 101 -2.31 -16.33 -21.27
CA GLU A 101 -3.18 -15.19 -21.65
C GLU A 101 -4.56 -15.24 -20.98
N ALA A 102 -5.09 -16.45 -20.72
CA ALA A 102 -6.37 -16.62 -20.01
C ALA A 102 -6.30 -16.25 -18.52
N ASP A 103 -5.10 -16.19 -17.94
CA ASP A 103 -4.89 -15.79 -16.55
C ASP A 103 -4.69 -14.28 -16.38
N LYS A 104 -4.42 -13.58 -17.49
CA LYS A 104 -4.09 -12.15 -17.46
C LYS A 104 -5.33 -11.29 -17.34
N ILE A 105 -5.30 -10.37 -16.38
CA ILE A 105 -6.30 -9.33 -16.18
C ILE A 105 -6.00 -8.06 -16.99
N ASN A 106 -4.86 -8.00 -17.68
CA ASN A 106 -4.44 -6.85 -18.51
C ASN A 106 -4.58 -5.52 -17.74
N HIS A 107 -5.26 -4.54 -18.34
CA HIS A 107 -5.52 -3.22 -17.77
C HIS A 107 -6.80 -3.15 -16.92
N LEU A 108 -7.33 -4.28 -16.43
CA LEU A 108 -8.46 -4.28 -15.50
C LEU A 108 -8.24 -3.40 -14.26
N PRO A 109 -7.05 -3.33 -13.63
CA PRO A 109 -6.83 -2.47 -12.46
C PRO A 109 -7.10 -0.98 -12.73
N ALA A 110 -6.91 -0.53 -13.98
CA ALA A 110 -7.24 0.84 -14.41
C ALA A 110 -8.71 1.21 -14.16
N GLY A 111 -9.60 0.22 -14.11
CA GLY A 111 -11.01 0.41 -13.75
C GLY A 111 -11.19 1.13 -12.41
N THR A 112 -10.29 0.86 -11.44
CA THR A 112 -10.33 1.48 -10.11
C THR A 112 -9.94 2.97 -10.11
N ALA A 113 -9.32 3.47 -11.18
CA ALA A 113 -9.00 4.88 -11.38
C ALA A 113 -10.12 5.68 -12.06
N LEU A 114 -11.14 5.01 -12.59
CA LEU A 114 -12.26 5.68 -13.26
C LEU A 114 -13.15 6.42 -12.26
N SER A 115 -14.02 7.28 -12.78
CA SER A 115 -15.12 7.84 -12.00
C SER A 115 -15.91 6.71 -11.30
N ARG A 116 -16.32 6.95 -10.05
CA ARG A 116 -16.89 5.91 -9.17
C ARG A 116 -18.12 5.23 -9.77
N ASP A 117 -18.98 5.97 -10.47
CA ASP A 117 -20.17 5.43 -11.13
C ASP A 117 -19.84 4.46 -12.28
N LYS A 118 -18.84 4.82 -13.12
CA LYS A 118 -18.35 3.95 -14.19
C LYS A 118 -17.75 2.68 -13.61
N TRP A 119 -16.90 2.82 -12.59
CA TRP A 119 -16.27 1.67 -11.95
C TRP A 119 -17.30 0.76 -11.27
N ALA A 120 -18.28 1.32 -10.56
CA ALA A 120 -19.39 0.56 -9.98
C ALA A 120 -20.12 -0.27 -11.05
N SER A 121 -20.45 0.35 -12.19
CA SER A 121 -21.18 -0.32 -13.28
C SER A 121 -20.36 -1.45 -13.90
N LEU A 122 -19.07 -1.23 -14.16
CA LEU A 122 -18.17 -2.26 -14.71
C LEU A 122 -17.93 -3.40 -13.73
N ARG A 123 -17.82 -3.08 -12.43
CA ARG A 123 -17.70 -4.06 -11.37
C ARG A 123 -18.93 -4.97 -11.30
N ASP A 124 -20.15 -4.43 -11.45
CA ASP A 124 -21.37 -5.25 -11.50
C ASP A 124 -21.39 -6.21 -12.69
N VAL A 125 -20.85 -5.79 -13.84
CA VAL A 125 -20.67 -6.67 -15.02
C VAL A 125 -19.71 -7.81 -14.69
N LEU A 126 -18.57 -7.53 -14.04
CA LEU A 126 -17.64 -8.59 -13.61
C LEU A 126 -18.32 -9.59 -12.68
N LYS A 127 -19.14 -9.10 -11.74
CA LYS A 127 -19.86 -9.93 -10.77
C LYS A 127 -20.99 -10.77 -11.36
N SER A 128 -21.41 -10.50 -12.60
CA SER A 128 -22.46 -11.28 -13.26
C SER A 128 -22.02 -12.70 -13.64
N ASP A 129 -20.71 -12.94 -13.68
CA ASP A 129 -20.11 -14.26 -13.88
C ASP A 129 -19.52 -14.79 -12.56
N ALA A 130 -19.85 -16.03 -12.20
CA ALA A 130 -19.49 -16.60 -10.89
C ALA A 130 -17.96 -16.80 -10.71
N GLN A 131 -17.22 -17.10 -11.77
CA GLN A 131 -15.76 -17.25 -11.71
C GLN A 131 -15.08 -15.89 -11.53
N ASN A 132 -15.55 -14.88 -12.27
CA ASN A 132 -15.07 -13.51 -12.14
C ASN A 132 -15.41 -12.91 -10.76
N GLU A 133 -16.63 -13.15 -10.25
CA GLU A 133 -17.02 -12.74 -8.90
C GLU A 133 -16.12 -13.37 -7.83
N ALA A 134 -15.82 -14.66 -7.94
CA ALA A 134 -14.94 -15.35 -6.99
C ALA A 134 -13.51 -14.77 -7.01
N SER A 135 -12.95 -14.50 -8.19
CA SER A 135 -11.62 -13.89 -8.33
C SER A 135 -11.59 -12.45 -7.85
N LEU A 136 -12.62 -11.65 -8.17
CA LEU A 136 -12.77 -10.30 -7.65
C LEU A 136 -12.89 -10.29 -6.12
N ALA A 137 -13.67 -11.21 -5.54
CA ALA A 137 -13.79 -11.36 -4.10
C ALA A 137 -12.44 -11.71 -3.44
N LYS A 138 -11.60 -12.52 -4.08
CA LYS A 138 -10.23 -12.78 -3.60
C LYS A 138 -9.36 -11.52 -3.62
N ILE A 139 -9.48 -10.66 -4.61
CA ILE A 139 -8.77 -9.36 -4.64
C ILE A 139 -9.26 -8.43 -3.53
N GLU A 140 -10.58 -8.24 -3.44
CA GLU A 140 -11.17 -7.26 -2.52
C GLU A 140 -11.02 -7.68 -1.05
N ASN A 141 -11.20 -8.97 -0.75
CA ASN A 141 -11.10 -9.50 0.61
C ASN A 141 -9.67 -9.86 1.04
N ALA A 142 -8.63 -9.57 0.24
CA ALA A 142 -7.24 -9.76 0.69
C ALA A 142 -6.94 -8.91 1.94
N LEU A 143 -5.93 -9.24 2.73
CA LEU A 143 -5.44 -8.40 3.82
C LEU A 143 -4.89 -7.08 3.27
N PHE A 144 -4.06 -7.18 2.24
CA PHE A 144 -3.48 -6.09 1.46
C PHE A 144 -3.00 -6.65 0.12
N HIS A 145 -2.55 -5.78 -0.78
CA HIS A 145 -1.98 -6.20 -2.05
C HIS A 145 -0.46 -6.10 -2.05
N VAL A 146 0.20 -7.00 -2.77
CA VAL A 146 1.62 -6.90 -3.12
C VAL A 146 1.72 -6.77 -4.63
N TRP A 147 2.54 -5.84 -5.08
CA TRP A 147 2.75 -5.49 -6.46
C TRP A 147 4.21 -5.76 -6.79
N LEU A 148 4.47 -6.86 -7.50
CA LEU A 148 5.81 -7.22 -7.96
C LEU A 148 6.04 -6.55 -9.31
N ASP A 149 6.68 -5.39 -9.25
CA ASP A 149 6.92 -4.55 -10.40
C ASP A 149 8.23 -4.96 -11.09
N ASP A 150 8.12 -5.34 -12.36
CA ASP A 150 9.27 -5.71 -13.19
C ASP A 150 10.17 -4.50 -13.51
N GLU A 151 9.62 -3.29 -13.43
CA GLU A 151 10.36 -2.06 -13.68
C GLU A 151 11.22 -1.68 -12.46
N PRO A 152 12.51 -1.34 -12.67
CA PRO A 152 13.35 -0.85 -11.59
C PRO A 152 12.88 0.54 -11.16
N ALA A 153 13.01 0.85 -9.87
CA ALA A 153 12.85 2.22 -9.43
C ALA A 153 13.99 3.07 -9.99
N ASN A 154 13.67 4.04 -10.84
CA ASN A 154 14.63 4.97 -11.46
C ASN A 154 15.12 6.04 -10.48
N VAL A 155 15.85 5.60 -9.45
CA VAL A 155 16.44 6.46 -8.42
C VAL A 155 17.83 6.89 -8.87
N VAL A 156 17.91 7.99 -9.61
CA VAL A 156 19.17 8.51 -10.18
C VAL A 156 20.15 8.98 -9.10
N LYS A 157 19.63 9.44 -7.96
CA LYS A 157 20.38 9.78 -6.73
C LYS A 157 19.52 9.42 -5.52
N PRO A 158 20.09 9.10 -4.35
CA PRO A 158 19.31 8.86 -3.12
C PRO A 158 18.32 9.98 -2.76
N ALA A 159 18.58 11.21 -3.23
CA ALA A 159 17.71 12.38 -3.06
C ALA A 159 16.67 12.60 -4.18
N SER A 160 16.64 11.75 -5.21
CA SER A 160 15.73 11.85 -6.36
C SER A 160 14.81 10.62 -6.39
N MET A 161 13.78 10.64 -5.55
CA MET A 161 12.74 9.61 -5.48
C MET A 161 11.50 9.98 -6.32
N VAL A 162 11.54 11.05 -7.12
CA VAL A 162 10.37 11.58 -7.83
C VAL A 162 9.73 10.52 -8.73
N GLU A 163 10.50 9.86 -9.58
CA GLU A 163 9.95 8.83 -10.47
C GLU A 163 9.39 7.62 -9.71
N PHE A 164 10.07 7.21 -8.63
CA PHE A 164 9.55 6.16 -7.77
C PHE A 164 8.27 6.58 -7.03
N ALA A 165 8.18 7.83 -6.59
CA ALA A 165 6.99 8.38 -5.96
C ALA A 165 5.82 8.47 -6.96
N ARG A 166 6.07 8.88 -8.22
CA ARG A 166 5.08 8.81 -9.31
C ARG A 166 4.60 7.38 -9.53
N ARG A 167 5.53 6.43 -9.60
CA ARG A 167 5.23 4.99 -9.73
C ARG A 167 4.36 4.50 -8.57
N CYS A 168 4.64 4.89 -7.34
CA CYS A 168 3.83 4.53 -6.17
C CYS A 168 2.45 5.22 -6.17
N LEU A 169 2.38 6.45 -6.66
CA LEU A 169 1.16 7.26 -6.64
C LEU A 169 0.13 6.77 -7.66
N HIS A 170 0.54 6.51 -8.90
CA HIS A 170 -0.38 6.23 -10.00
C HIS A 170 0.04 5.05 -10.90
N GLY A 171 1.18 4.42 -10.65
CA GLY A 171 1.71 3.38 -11.52
C GLY A 171 1.86 3.85 -12.97
N SER A 172 1.48 3.00 -13.93
CA SER A 172 1.32 3.38 -15.34
C SER A 172 -0.11 3.85 -15.67
N GLY A 173 -0.98 3.95 -14.66
CA GLY A 173 -2.41 4.18 -14.81
C GLY A 173 -3.21 2.93 -15.19
N GLN A 174 -2.56 1.81 -15.51
CA GLN A 174 -3.23 0.58 -15.98
C GLN A 174 -3.14 -0.59 -15.00
N ASN A 175 -2.33 -0.39 -13.98
CA ASN A 175 -1.73 -1.38 -13.13
C ASN A 175 -1.71 -0.65 -11.77
N VAL A 176 -1.92 -1.25 -10.61
CA VAL A 176 -2.42 -0.59 -9.39
C VAL A 176 -3.95 -0.65 -9.30
N TRP A 177 -4.38 -1.29 -8.22
CA TRP A 177 -5.77 -1.43 -7.81
C TRP A 177 -6.02 -0.44 -6.67
N PHE A 178 -6.57 0.73 -6.98
CA PHE A 178 -6.65 1.87 -6.05
C PHE A 178 -7.68 1.72 -4.93
N ASP A 179 -8.61 0.76 -5.05
CA ASP A 179 -9.66 0.56 -4.04
C ASP A 179 -9.16 -0.15 -2.77
N LYS A 180 -7.99 -0.80 -2.82
CA LYS A 180 -7.50 -1.57 -1.68
C LYS A 180 -6.97 -0.65 -0.60
N CYS A 181 -7.21 -0.98 0.68
CA CYS A 181 -6.72 -0.19 1.81
C CYS A 181 -5.26 0.24 1.65
N PHE A 182 -4.39 -0.70 1.26
CA PHE A 182 -3.08 -0.37 0.71
C PHE A 182 -2.53 -1.49 -0.17
N SER A 183 -1.60 -1.10 -1.05
CA SER A 183 -0.76 -1.98 -1.86
C SER A 183 0.71 -1.70 -1.55
N VAL A 184 1.50 -2.74 -1.32
CA VAL A 184 2.96 -2.66 -1.25
C VAL A 184 3.51 -2.84 -2.66
N ILE A 185 4.32 -1.91 -3.13
CA ILE A 185 4.93 -1.93 -4.47
C ILE A 185 6.41 -2.25 -4.30
N ALA A 186 6.83 -3.40 -4.82
CA ALA A 186 8.22 -3.86 -4.80
C ALA A 186 8.77 -3.81 -6.23
N SER A 187 9.67 -2.87 -6.48
CA SER A 187 10.39 -2.76 -7.76
C SER A 187 11.47 -3.82 -7.91
N SER A 188 11.84 -4.13 -9.16
CA SER A 188 12.82 -5.18 -9.46
C SER A 188 14.24 -4.90 -8.93
N ASN A 189 14.55 -3.66 -8.56
CA ASN A 189 15.81 -3.29 -7.90
C ASN A 189 15.68 -3.11 -6.38
N GLY A 190 14.61 -3.63 -5.77
CA GLY A 190 14.45 -3.74 -4.32
C GLY A 190 13.93 -2.48 -3.63
N HIS A 191 13.57 -1.41 -4.35
CA HIS A 191 12.86 -0.29 -3.72
C HIS A 191 11.41 -0.69 -3.42
N ILE A 192 11.00 -0.41 -2.18
CA ILE A 192 9.66 -0.68 -1.68
C ILE A 192 8.93 0.64 -1.45
N GLY A 193 7.70 0.71 -1.93
CA GLY A 193 6.80 1.84 -1.76
C GLY A 193 5.39 1.36 -1.47
N GLN A 194 4.47 2.31 -1.28
CA GLN A 194 3.09 2.01 -0.92
C GLN A 194 2.12 2.91 -1.69
N ASN A 195 1.00 2.33 -2.08
CA ASN A 195 -0.19 3.06 -2.50
C ASN A 195 -1.28 2.84 -1.44
N VAL A 196 -1.98 3.89 -1.00
CA VAL A 196 -2.91 3.82 0.13
C VAL A 196 -4.22 4.51 -0.24
N GLU A 197 -5.33 3.80 -0.14
CA GLU A 197 -6.66 4.37 -0.27
C GLU A 197 -6.99 5.20 0.97
N HIS A 198 -7.45 6.44 0.81
CA HIS A 198 -7.50 7.41 1.92
C HIS A 198 -8.77 7.28 2.80
N THR A 199 -9.85 6.64 2.35
CA THR A 199 -11.15 6.65 3.05
C THR A 199 -11.12 5.93 4.40
N TRP A 200 -10.21 4.96 4.61
CA TRP A 200 -10.21 4.14 5.83
C TRP A 200 -9.39 4.70 7.00
N ALA A 201 -8.38 5.55 6.75
CA ALA A 201 -7.55 6.12 7.80
C ALA A 201 -6.82 7.42 7.42
N ASP A 202 -6.35 8.12 8.45
CA ASP A 202 -5.40 9.22 8.30
C ASP A 202 -3.99 8.66 8.02
N GLY A 203 -3.20 9.38 7.22
CA GLY A 203 -1.87 8.91 6.79
C GLY A 203 -0.90 8.54 7.92
N ALA A 204 -1.04 9.14 9.10
CA ALA A 204 -0.23 8.79 10.28
C ALA A 204 -0.38 7.32 10.72
N VAL A 205 -1.51 6.68 10.43
CA VAL A 205 -1.73 5.26 10.75
C VAL A 205 -0.84 4.37 9.90
N MET A 206 -0.83 4.57 8.59
CA MET A 206 0.03 3.80 7.69
C MET A 206 1.51 4.07 7.92
N LEU A 207 1.90 5.33 8.17
CA LEU A 207 3.28 5.66 8.51
C LEU A 207 3.77 4.88 9.74
N HIS A 208 2.92 4.77 10.77
CA HIS A 208 3.26 4.00 11.96
C HIS A 208 3.35 2.49 11.69
N ILE A 209 2.43 1.93 10.89
CA ILE A 209 2.49 0.51 10.49
C ILE A 209 3.80 0.24 9.74
N THR A 210 4.18 1.11 8.80
CA THR A 210 5.42 1.00 8.03
C THR A 210 6.66 1.09 8.92
N GLU A 211 6.71 2.04 9.85
CA GLU A 211 7.81 2.15 10.83
C GLU A 211 7.94 0.88 11.68
N GLU A 212 6.83 0.35 12.18
CA GLU A 212 6.84 -0.86 13.00
C GLU A 212 7.30 -2.08 12.19
N VAL A 213 6.86 -2.22 10.93
CA VAL A 213 7.32 -3.30 10.04
C VAL A 213 8.83 -3.21 9.80
N GLN A 214 9.36 -2.01 9.54
CA GLN A 214 10.81 -1.81 9.34
C GLN A 214 11.62 -2.17 10.59
N VAL A 215 11.12 -1.81 11.78
CA VAL A 215 11.76 -2.17 13.05
C VAL A 215 11.72 -3.68 13.26
N LEU A 216 10.58 -4.32 13.03
CA LEU A 216 10.44 -5.77 13.18
C LEU A 216 11.33 -6.52 12.19
N GLU A 217 11.38 -6.10 10.93
CA GLU A 217 12.27 -6.67 9.92
C GLU A 217 13.73 -6.61 10.39
N HIS A 218 14.19 -5.42 10.77
CA HIS A 218 15.57 -5.21 11.22
C HIS A 218 15.95 -6.06 12.45
N LEU A 219 14.98 -6.34 13.33
CA LEU A 219 15.21 -7.09 14.56
C LEU A 219 15.00 -8.60 14.43
N MET A 220 14.18 -9.05 13.48
CA MET A 220 13.71 -10.44 13.40
C MET A 220 14.19 -11.20 12.17
N ILE A 221 14.63 -10.49 11.13
CA ILE A 221 15.04 -11.09 9.87
C ILE A 221 16.54 -10.90 9.68
N GLU A 222 17.22 -12.02 9.47
CA GLU A 222 18.64 -12.00 9.10
C GLU A 222 18.76 -12.29 7.61
N TYR A 223 19.62 -11.53 6.93
CA TYR A 223 19.87 -11.68 5.50
C TYR A 223 21.30 -12.14 5.27
N ASN A 224 21.49 -12.98 4.26
CA ASN A 224 22.82 -13.30 3.76
C ASN A 224 23.39 -12.05 3.06
N PRO A 225 24.55 -11.53 3.50
CA PRO A 225 25.10 -10.29 2.96
C PRO A 225 25.59 -10.40 1.51
N GLU A 226 25.86 -11.61 1.01
CA GLU A 226 26.34 -11.85 -0.35
C GLU A 226 25.18 -12.02 -1.34
N THR A 227 24.13 -12.73 -0.94
CA THR A 227 23.01 -13.09 -1.84
C THR A 227 21.77 -12.23 -1.61
N GLY A 228 21.68 -11.52 -0.49
CA GLY A 228 20.47 -10.79 -0.07
C GLY A 228 19.32 -11.68 0.37
N THR A 229 19.51 -13.01 0.40
CA THR A 229 18.44 -13.95 0.74
C THR A 229 18.26 -14.09 2.24
N ILE A 230 17.05 -14.41 2.68
CA ILE A 230 16.74 -14.61 4.10
C ILE A 230 17.51 -15.84 4.61
N LEU A 231 18.16 -15.69 5.77
CA LEU A 231 18.78 -16.78 6.51
C LEU A 231 17.71 -17.55 7.30
N GLY A 232 17.78 -18.87 7.23
CA GLY A 232 16.83 -19.75 7.90
C GLY A 232 16.97 -21.18 7.44
N LYS A 233 16.38 -22.12 8.17
CA LYS A 233 16.32 -23.52 7.73
C LYS A 233 15.27 -23.64 6.63
N ASP A 234 15.60 -24.37 5.57
CA ASP A 234 14.63 -24.74 4.55
C ASP A 234 13.47 -25.51 5.18
N ALA A 235 12.25 -25.11 4.84
CA ALA A 235 11.06 -25.82 5.28
C ALA A 235 10.89 -27.11 4.48
N LYS A 236 10.24 -28.11 5.09
CA LYS A 236 9.91 -29.38 4.40
C LYS A 236 8.96 -29.17 3.21
N SER A 237 8.19 -28.09 3.21
CA SER A 237 7.27 -27.71 2.13
C SER A 237 7.18 -26.20 2.04
N ASN A 238 7.22 -25.69 0.82
CA ASN A 238 7.04 -24.26 0.55
C ASN A 238 5.60 -23.97 0.10
N PRO A 239 5.04 -22.81 0.50
CA PRO A 239 3.74 -22.39 0.02
C PRO A 239 3.76 -22.17 -1.49
N LYS A 240 2.64 -22.52 -2.12
CA LYS A 240 2.36 -22.19 -3.52
C LYS A 240 1.24 -21.16 -3.54
N MET A 241 1.41 -20.10 -4.32
CA MET A 241 0.34 -19.13 -4.53
C MET A 241 -0.59 -19.62 -5.65
N ASP A 242 -1.90 -19.50 -5.42
CA ASP A 242 -2.92 -19.88 -6.38
C ASP A 242 -3.15 -18.72 -7.36
N ILE A 243 -2.99 -18.99 -8.66
CA ILE A 243 -3.31 -18.01 -9.69
C ILE A 243 -4.84 -17.89 -9.85
N LEU A 244 -5.35 -16.66 -9.79
CA LEU A 244 -6.77 -16.38 -9.96
C LEU A 244 -7.18 -16.58 -11.41
N LYS A 245 -8.30 -17.28 -11.61
CA LYS A 245 -8.83 -17.60 -12.94
C LYS A 245 -9.99 -16.67 -13.29
N TRP A 246 -10.08 -16.29 -14.55
CA TRP A 246 -11.09 -15.37 -15.05
C TRP A 246 -11.80 -16.01 -16.25
N ASN A 247 -13.11 -15.81 -16.32
CA ASN A 247 -13.86 -15.96 -17.57
C ASN A 247 -13.67 -14.68 -18.40
N SER A 248 -14.39 -14.54 -19.52
CA SER A 248 -14.18 -13.41 -20.43
C SER A 248 -14.28 -12.05 -19.74
N LEU A 249 -13.21 -11.26 -19.87
CA LEU A 249 -13.09 -9.88 -19.40
C LEU A 249 -13.26 -8.85 -20.53
N GLU A 250 -13.45 -9.31 -21.77
CA GLU A 250 -13.35 -8.50 -23.00
C GLU A 250 -14.22 -7.24 -22.95
N LYS A 251 -15.51 -7.39 -22.58
CA LYS A 251 -16.45 -6.25 -22.50
C LYS A 251 -15.98 -5.20 -21.50
N THR A 252 -15.53 -5.64 -20.33
CA THR A 252 -15.06 -4.73 -19.28
C THR A 252 -13.77 -4.05 -19.71
N LEU A 253 -12.81 -4.81 -20.26
CA LEU A 253 -11.53 -4.30 -20.75
C LEU A 253 -11.73 -3.31 -21.90
N GLU A 254 -12.65 -3.54 -22.82
CA GLU A 254 -12.94 -2.61 -23.93
C GLU A 254 -13.46 -1.26 -23.41
N GLN A 255 -14.33 -1.26 -22.40
CA GLN A 255 -14.81 -0.02 -21.80
C GLN A 255 -13.71 0.72 -21.04
N ILE A 256 -12.87 -0.01 -20.30
CA ILE A 256 -11.71 0.60 -19.62
C ILE A 256 -10.71 1.16 -20.64
N SER A 257 -10.46 0.47 -21.76
CA SER A 257 -9.56 0.93 -22.83
C SER A 257 -9.93 2.30 -23.37
N LYS A 258 -11.23 2.64 -23.42
CA LYS A 258 -11.71 3.94 -23.90
C LYS A 258 -11.33 5.10 -22.98
N GLU A 259 -11.07 4.81 -21.70
CA GLU A 259 -10.75 5.80 -20.67
C GLU A 259 -9.23 5.94 -20.42
N LEU A 260 -8.42 4.99 -20.91
CA LEU A 260 -6.95 5.03 -20.74
C LEU A 260 -6.31 6.34 -21.24
N PRO A 261 -6.74 6.96 -22.35
CA PRO A 261 -6.19 8.25 -22.76
C PRO A 261 -6.44 9.36 -21.74
N THR A 262 -7.60 9.37 -21.09
CA THR A 262 -7.93 10.34 -20.03
C THR A 262 -7.06 10.11 -18.80
N ILE A 263 -6.88 8.86 -18.36
CA ILE A 263 -5.96 8.53 -17.25
C ILE A 263 -4.53 8.98 -17.59
N ALA A 264 -4.07 8.73 -18.82
CA ALA A 264 -2.74 9.14 -19.25
C ALA A 264 -2.56 10.67 -19.27
N ASP A 265 -3.58 11.42 -19.68
CA ASP A 265 -3.59 12.89 -19.65
C ASP A 265 -3.50 13.41 -18.21
N GLU A 266 -4.29 12.86 -17.28
CA GLU A 266 -4.24 13.21 -15.86
C GLU A 266 -2.86 12.95 -15.24
N ILE A 267 -2.25 11.80 -15.55
CA ILE A 267 -0.90 11.46 -15.12
C ILE A 267 0.12 12.45 -15.71
N THR A 268 -0.05 12.84 -16.98
CA THR A 268 0.88 13.76 -17.67
C THR A 268 0.77 15.17 -17.10
N ASN A 269 -0.43 15.58 -16.68
CA ASN A 269 -0.69 16.89 -16.06
C ASN A 269 -0.17 16.99 -14.61
N LEU A 270 0.20 15.88 -13.98
CA LEU A 270 0.81 15.88 -12.65
C LEU A 270 2.29 16.31 -12.73
N SER A 271 2.62 17.42 -12.06
CA SER A 271 4.00 17.84 -11.79
C SER A 271 4.38 17.52 -10.34
N LEU A 272 5.39 16.67 -10.16
CA LEU A 272 5.93 16.30 -8.85
C LEU A 272 7.40 16.68 -8.77
N SER A 273 7.81 17.27 -7.64
CA SER A 273 9.19 17.62 -7.36
C SER A 273 9.52 17.32 -5.90
N GLN A 274 10.78 16.95 -5.65
CA GLN A 274 11.30 16.67 -4.31
C GLN A 274 12.40 17.67 -3.97
N LEU A 275 12.30 18.29 -2.79
CA LEU A 275 13.35 19.11 -2.21
C LEU A 275 13.95 18.39 -1.00
N SER A 276 15.20 17.95 -1.11
CA SER A 276 15.97 17.47 0.04
C SER A 276 16.73 18.64 0.67
N PHE A 277 16.30 19.05 1.87
CA PHE A 277 16.90 20.16 2.61
C PHE A 277 17.85 19.66 3.69
N SER A 278 19.16 19.90 3.50
CA SER A 278 20.22 19.36 4.36
C SER A 278 20.97 20.42 5.19
N LYS A 279 20.60 21.70 5.10
CA LYS A 279 21.35 22.78 5.79
C LYS A 279 21.14 22.78 7.31
N PHE A 280 19.94 22.42 7.76
CA PHE A 280 19.58 22.28 9.17
C PHE A 280 18.27 21.50 9.31
N GLY A 281 17.94 21.07 10.52
CA GLY A 281 16.66 20.41 10.80
C GLY A 281 16.08 20.77 12.16
N LYS A 282 15.30 19.83 12.71
CA LYS A 282 14.59 19.97 14.00
C LYS A 282 15.51 20.37 15.16
N ASN A 283 16.75 19.90 15.18
CA ASN A 283 17.69 20.15 16.28
C ASN A 283 18.12 21.62 16.33
N GLU A 284 18.41 22.21 15.17
CA GLU A 284 18.80 23.62 15.05
C GLU A 284 17.62 24.54 15.30
N ILE A 285 16.45 24.25 14.71
CA ILE A 285 15.24 25.08 14.90
C ILE A 285 14.85 25.16 16.38
N LYS A 286 14.99 24.05 17.11
CA LYS A 286 14.73 24.04 18.57
C LYS A 286 15.68 24.93 19.36
N LYS A 287 16.93 25.17 18.92
CA LYS A 287 17.86 26.12 19.56
C LYS A 287 17.33 27.56 19.48
N TRP A 288 16.56 27.88 18.44
CA TRP A 288 15.88 29.17 18.28
C TRP A 288 14.60 29.29 19.11
N ARG A 289 14.22 28.23 19.85
CA ARG A 289 12.97 28.15 20.63
C ARG A 289 11.71 28.27 19.77
N LEU A 290 11.77 27.77 18.53
CA LEU A 290 10.65 27.77 17.58
C LEU A 290 10.17 26.34 17.29
N SER A 291 8.92 26.22 16.86
CA SER A 291 8.37 24.94 16.38
C SER A 291 8.96 24.63 15.00
N PRO A 292 9.58 23.46 14.79
CA PRO A 292 10.05 23.02 13.47
C PRO A 292 8.95 23.07 12.41
N ASP A 293 7.76 22.62 12.80
CA ASP A 293 6.58 22.57 11.95
C ASP A 293 6.12 23.98 11.53
N ALA A 294 6.01 24.90 12.50
CA ALA A 294 5.65 26.30 12.22
C ALA A 294 6.68 26.99 11.31
N ILE A 295 7.97 26.68 11.45
CA ILE A 295 9.01 27.20 10.54
C ILE A 295 8.79 26.70 9.11
N CYS A 296 8.49 25.42 8.91
CA CYS A 296 8.17 24.87 7.60
C CYS A 296 6.93 25.55 7.00
N GLN A 297 5.85 25.68 7.78
CA GLN A 297 4.62 26.35 7.34
C GLN A 297 4.86 27.81 6.94
N MET A 298 5.62 28.56 7.74
CA MET A 298 5.97 29.94 7.40
C MET A 298 6.86 30.04 6.16
N ALA A 299 7.74 29.06 5.91
CA ALA A 299 8.52 29.01 4.68
C ALA A 299 7.61 28.81 3.45
N PHE A 300 6.58 27.96 3.54
CA PHE A 300 5.58 27.80 2.48
C PHE A 300 4.79 29.09 2.24
N GLN A 301 4.31 29.75 3.30
CA GLN A 301 3.60 31.03 3.20
C GLN A 301 4.47 32.12 2.55
N LEU A 302 5.71 32.27 3.01
CA LEU A 302 6.65 33.24 2.46
C LEU A 302 6.95 32.96 0.99
N THR A 303 7.15 31.70 0.62
CA THR A 303 7.42 31.29 -0.77
C THR A 303 6.23 31.59 -1.66
N ASN A 304 5.02 31.21 -1.23
CA ASN A 304 3.78 31.51 -1.96
C ASN A 304 3.58 33.01 -2.13
N PHE A 305 3.79 33.82 -1.08
CA PHE A 305 3.67 35.27 -1.16
C PHE A 305 4.71 35.88 -2.11
N LYS A 306 5.96 35.42 -2.10
CA LYS A 306 7.00 35.89 -3.03
C LYS A 306 6.70 35.60 -4.49
N ILE A 307 6.11 34.44 -4.79
CA ILE A 307 5.81 34.02 -6.17
C ILE A 307 4.51 34.68 -6.67
N ARG A 308 3.48 34.78 -5.82
CA ARG A 308 2.12 35.16 -6.22
C ARG A 308 1.68 36.55 -5.77
N ASN A 309 2.47 37.22 -4.93
CA ASN A 309 2.16 38.50 -4.29
C ASN A 309 0.80 38.52 -3.55
N LYS A 310 0.39 37.39 -2.98
CA LYS A 310 -0.83 37.25 -2.20
C LYS A 310 -0.75 36.10 -1.20
N LEU A 311 -1.53 36.18 -0.13
CA LEU A 311 -1.78 35.05 0.76
C LEU A 311 -2.83 34.12 0.13
N SER A 312 -2.68 32.82 0.35
CA SER A 312 -3.56 31.78 -0.18
C SER A 312 -4.21 31.03 0.98
N MET A 313 -5.43 30.51 0.76
CA MET A 313 -6.00 29.53 1.68
C MET A 313 -5.06 28.33 1.75
N THR A 314 -4.66 27.97 2.97
CA THR A 314 -3.72 26.88 3.21
C THR A 314 -4.36 25.91 4.17
N TYR A 315 -4.30 24.63 3.82
CA TYR A 315 -4.77 23.54 4.67
C TYR A 315 -3.56 22.78 5.22
N GLU A 316 -3.60 22.50 6.51
CA GLU A 316 -2.67 21.61 7.19
C GLU A 316 -3.50 20.61 8.01
N ALA A 317 -3.23 19.32 7.83
CA ALA A 317 -3.95 18.29 8.56
C ALA A 317 -3.52 18.27 10.03
N ALA A 318 -4.49 18.19 10.94
CA ALA A 318 -4.26 17.99 12.36
C ALA A 318 -4.90 16.68 12.81
N LEU A 319 -4.17 15.90 13.62
CA LEU A 319 -4.68 14.62 14.12
C LEU A 319 -5.74 14.84 15.20
N ALA A 320 -6.98 14.46 14.90
CA ALA A 320 -8.10 14.50 15.86
C ALA A 320 -8.23 13.22 16.71
N ARG A 321 -7.23 12.32 16.66
CA ARG A 321 -7.25 11.01 17.34
C ARG A 321 -7.21 11.07 18.87
N LEU A 322 -7.20 12.27 19.47
CA LEU A 322 -7.45 12.44 20.90
C LEU A 322 -8.91 12.15 21.28
N PHE A 323 -9.82 12.22 20.31
CA PHE A 323 -11.24 11.97 20.48
C PHE A 323 -11.63 10.60 19.94
N LYS A 324 -12.75 10.07 20.45
CA LYS A 324 -13.35 8.82 19.99
C LYS A 324 -14.17 9.06 18.73
#